data_AF-A0A370DXW9-F1
#
_entry.id   AF-A0A370DXW9-F1
#
_cell.length_a   1.000
_cell.length_b   1.000
_cell.length_c   1.000
_cell.angle_alpha   90.00
_cell.angle_beta   90.00
_cell.angle_gamma   90.00
#
_symmetry.space_group_name_H-M   'P 1'
#
loop_
_entity.id
_entity.type
_entity.pdbx_description
1 polymer ?
#
loop_
_entity_poly.entity_id
_entity_poly.type
_entity_poly.pdbx_seq_one_letter_code
_entity_poly.pdbx_strand_id
1 'polypeptide(L)'
;MEHEVSIASLWLQGCGFFGAYGLLKKRLDLQLSGMGNPAMPMKMSYGPEWFREIEWKVPNLVMANVPGFESMATTMMSKTLADKGVAPVSELRKICIEEGARLIACQMTFDLFGWPKSDFIDEISEWAGAATYLAIAQNSKVNLFM
;
A
#
# COMPACT_ATOMS: atom_id res chain seq x y z
N MET A 1 -27.13 -15.72 -14.06
CA MET A 1 -26.58 -14.49 -14.67
C MET A 1 -26.96 -13.31 -13.79
N GLU A 2 -26.62 -13.38 -12.50
CA GLU A 2 -26.75 -12.37 -11.43
C GLU A 2 -25.84 -13.01 -10.36
N HIS A 3 -24.59 -12.61 -10.17
CA HIS A 3 -24.11 -11.32 -9.72
C HIS A 3 -22.83 -10.99 -10.49
N GLU A 4 -22.79 -9.81 -11.11
CA GLU A 4 -21.55 -9.25 -11.62
C GLU A 4 -20.53 -9.19 -10.49
N VAL A 5 -19.55 -10.07 -10.61
CA VAL A 5 -18.32 -10.13 -9.85
C VAL A 5 -17.55 -8.82 -10.10
N SER A 6 -17.98 -7.73 -9.45
CA SER A 6 -17.14 -6.58 -9.13
C SER A 6 -16.17 -6.98 -8.02
N ILE A 7 -15.44 -8.08 -8.22
CA ILE A 7 -14.39 -8.48 -7.30
C ILE A 7 -13.17 -7.69 -7.73
N ALA A 8 -12.94 -6.58 -7.06
CA ALA A 8 -11.60 -6.02 -6.96
C ALA A 8 -10.75 -7.06 -6.23
N SER A 9 -10.27 -8.07 -6.95
CA SER A 9 -9.18 -8.92 -6.48
C SER A 9 -7.95 -8.03 -6.51
N LEU A 10 -7.74 -7.30 -5.42
CA LEU A 10 -6.52 -6.55 -5.15
C LEU A 10 -5.40 -7.57 -4.95
N TRP A 11 -4.88 -8.07 -6.06
CA TRP A 11 -3.58 -8.71 -6.09
C TRP A 11 -2.55 -7.61 -5.89
N LEU A 12 -2.24 -7.39 -4.62
CA LEU A 12 -1.14 -6.57 -4.15
C LEU A 12 0.19 -7.29 -4.41
N GLN A 13 0.45 -7.61 -5.67
CA GLN A 13 1.78 -7.92 -6.17
C GLN A 13 2.26 -6.68 -6.93
N GLY A 14 2.88 -5.77 -6.20
CA GLY A 14 3.71 -4.73 -6.78
C GLY A 14 5.15 -5.16 -6.70
N CYS A 15 5.79 -5.28 -7.87
CA CYS A 15 7.24 -5.28 -7.97
C CYS A 15 7.78 -3.90 -7.56
N GLY A 16 7.82 -3.69 -6.26
CA GLY A 16 8.59 -2.70 -5.54
C GLY A 16 8.93 -3.35 -4.22
N PHE A 17 9.98 -4.16 -4.23
CA PHE A 17 10.67 -4.76 -3.08
C PHE A 17 9.94 -4.50 -1.73
N PHE A 18 9.08 -5.41 -1.29
CA PHE A 18 8.38 -5.47 0.03
C PHE A 18 7.07 -4.69 0.29
N GLY A 19 6.59 -3.77 -0.55
CA GLY A 19 5.54 -2.81 -0.14
C GLY A 19 4.10 -3.33 0.08
N ALA A 20 3.63 -4.26 -0.75
CA ALA A 20 2.19 -4.52 -0.87
C ALA A 20 1.65 -5.62 0.09
N TYR A 21 2.53 -6.49 0.62
CA TYR A 21 2.18 -7.52 1.62
C TYR A 21 1.89 -6.95 3.01
N GLY A 22 2.49 -5.80 3.32
CA GLY A 22 2.24 -5.10 4.58
C GLY A 22 0.76 -4.83 4.78
N LEU A 23 0.01 -4.58 3.70
CA LEU A 23 -1.43 -4.32 3.74
C LEU A 23 -2.27 -5.52 4.19
N LEU A 24 -1.75 -6.75 4.10
CA LEU A 24 -2.45 -7.94 4.61
C LEU A 24 -2.08 -8.27 6.06
N LYS A 25 -1.11 -7.58 6.66
CA LYS A 25 -0.74 -7.78 8.07
C LYS A 25 -1.75 -7.12 9.02
N LYS A 26 -1.94 -7.69 10.21
CA LYS A 26 -2.74 -7.12 11.30
C LYS A 26 -2.18 -5.77 11.74
N ARG A 27 -0.85 -5.67 11.87
CA ARG A 27 -0.14 -4.41 12.16
C ARG A 27 0.41 -3.82 10.87
N LEU A 28 -0.09 -2.63 10.51
CA LEU A 28 0.39 -1.85 9.37
C LEU A 28 1.54 -0.94 9.83
N ASP A 29 2.75 -1.24 9.39
CA ASP A 29 3.92 -0.37 9.54
C ASP A 29 4.29 0.20 8.16
N LEU A 30 3.48 1.16 7.71
CA LEU A 30 3.62 1.76 6.39
C LEU A 30 4.53 2.97 6.48
N GLN A 31 5.68 2.91 5.80
CA GLN A 31 6.61 4.03 5.69
C GLN A 31 6.73 4.47 4.25
N LEU A 32 6.77 5.79 4.08
CA LEU A 32 7.06 6.45 2.81
C LEU A 32 8.58 6.59 2.70
N SER A 33 9.16 6.00 1.66
CA SER A 33 10.57 6.23 1.33
C SER A 33 10.74 7.23 0.19
N GLY A 34 11.43 8.35 0.47
CA GLY A 34 11.81 9.32 -0.56
C GLY A 34 12.96 8.82 -1.45
N MET A 35 13.75 7.85 -0.98
CA MET A 35 14.88 7.29 -1.74
C MET A 35 14.45 6.42 -2.92
N GLY A 36 13.31 5.72 -2.79
CA GLY A 36 12.79 4.87 -3.85
C GLY A 36 12.35 5.66 -5.10
N ASN A 37 12.03 6.94 -4.93
CA ASN A 37 11.69 7.85 -6.01
C ASN A 37 12.14 9.29 -5.68
N PRO A 38 13.34 9.71 -6.09
CA PRO A 38 13.85 11.07 -5.85
C PRO A 38 13.01 12.20 -6.49
N ALA A 39 12.09 11.86 -7.40
CA ALA A 39 11.15 12.81 -8.00
C ALA A 39 9.84 12.92 -7.21
N MET A 40 9.73 12.26 -6.04
CA MET A 40 8.56 12.37 -5.18
C MET A 40 8.35 13.84 -4.77
N PRO A 41 7.17 14.43 -5.03
CA PRO A 41 6.90 15.82 -4.70
C PRO A 41 6.70 15.94 -3.18
N MET A 42 7.78 16.24 -2.47
CA MET A 42 7.75 16.49 -1.04
C MET A 42 7.21 17.90 -0.79
N LYS A 43 5.97 17.99 -0.34
CA LYS A 43 5.32 19.25 0.05
C LYS A 43 5.21 19.33 1.58
N MET A 44 5.38 20.52 2.12
CA MET A 44 5.24 20.76 3.55
C MET A 44 3.75 20.76 3.93
N SER A 45 3.41 20.08 5.03
CA SER A 45 2.03 20.01 5.53
C SER A 45 1.63 21.24 6.37
N TYR A 46 2.59 22.04 6.82
CA TYR A 46 2.39 23.21 7.67
C TYR A 46 2.94 24.48 7.01
N GLY A 47 2.39 25.63 7.40
CA GLY A 47 2.83 26.94 6.91
C GLY A 47 1.82 27.66 6.00
N PRO A 48 2.12 28.91 5.60
CA PRO A 48 1.32 29.69 4.67
C PRO A 48 1.29 29.03 3.27
N GLU A 49 0.26 29.33 2.47
CA GLU A 49 -0.03 28.64 1.19
C GLU A 49 1.17 28.62 0.24
N TRP A 50 1.86 29.76 0.10
CA TRP A 50 3.08 29.86 -0.71
C TRP A 50 4.21 28.90 -0.29
N PHE A 51 4.29 28.52 0.99
CA PHE A 51 5.31 27.61 1.51
C PHE A 51 4.96 26.13 1.28
N ARG A 52 3.66 25.81 1.26
CA ARG A 52 3.13 24.47 0.98
C ARG A 52 3.21 24.11 -0.51
N GLU A 53 3.23 25.11 -1.39
CA GLU A 53 3.32 24.92 -2.84
C GLU A 53 4.74 24.62 -3.34
N ILE A 54 5.76 24.89 -2.52
CA ILE A 54 7.16 24.59 -2.87
C ILE A 54 7.37 23.07 -2.92
N GLU A 55 7.86 22.59 -4.06
CA GLU A 55 8.28 21.20 -4.22
C GLU A 55 9.73 21.03 -3.77
N TRP A 56 9.91 20.41 -2.61
CA TRP A 56 11.23 20.20 -2.02
C TRP A 56 11.90 18.98 -2.63
N LYS A 57 12.80 19.20 -3.59
CA LYS A 57 13.66 18.14 -4.12
C LYS A 57 14.81 17.88 -3.16
N VAL A 58 14.59 17.00 -2.18
CA VAL A 58 15.61 16.65 -1.19
C VAL A 58 16.66 15.76 -1.87
N PRO A 59 17.95 16.12 -1.84
CA PRO A 59 19.00 15.27 -2.40
C PRO A 59 19.08 13.91 -1.67
N ASN A 60 19.35 12.83 -2.41
CA ASN A 60 19.49 11.48 -1.84
C ASN A 60 20.49 11.42 -0.68
N LEU A 61 21.57 12.22 -0.74
CA LEU A 61 22.55 12.29 0.34
C LEU A 61 21.93 12.76 1.65
N VAL A 62 21.00 13.73 1.60
CA VAL A 62 20.29 14.22 2.79
C VAL A 62 19.33 13.16 3.31
N MET A 63 18.57 12.51 2.42
CA MET A 63 17.62 11.46 2.81
C MET A 63 18.32 10.27 3.50
N ALA A 64 19.51 9.89 3.03
CA ALA A 64 20.27 8.78 3.58
C ALA A 64 21.00 9.11 4.89
N ASN A 65 21.43 10.37 5.08
CA ASN A 65 22.25 10.76 6.23
C ASN A 65 21.44 11.36 7.39
N VAL A 66 20.17 11.70 7.19
CA VAL A 66 19.29 12.20 8.26
C VAL A 66 18.58 11.01 8.93
N PRO A 67 18.91 10.68 10.20
CA PRO A 67 18.24 9.61 10.90
C PRO A 67 16.74 9.92 11.07
N GLY A 68 15.88 8.97 10.68
CA GLY A 68 14.42 9.13 10.81
C GLY A 68 13.75 10.00 9.74
N PHE A 69 14.46 10.32 8.65
CA PHE A 69 13.89 11.06 7.52
C PHE A 69 12.60 10.42 6.98
N GLU A 70 12.59 9.11 6.82
CA GLU A 70 11.42 8.38 6.28
C GLU A 70 10.22 8.42 7.25
N SER A 71 10.44 8.34 8.56
CA SER A 71 9.38 8.51 9.57
C SER A 71 8.81 9.93 9.55
N MET A 72 9.68 10.94 9.36
CA MET A 72 9.26 12.32 9.21
C MET A 72 8.44 12.52 7.95
N ALA A 73 8.91 12.01 6.80
CA ALA A 73 8.20 12.07 5.53
C ALA A 73 6.84 11.37 5.61
N THR A 74 6.78 10.20 6.23
CA THR A 74 5.54 9.44 6.49
C THR A 74 4.55 10.25 7.33
N THR A 75 5.02 10.92 8.38
CA THR A 75 4.16 11.74 9.25
C THR A 75 3.64 12.96 8.50
N MET A 76 4.48 13.62 7.69
CA MET A 76 4.07 14.76 6.88
C MET A 76 3.03 14.37 5.84
N MET A 77 3.22 13.24 5.15
CA MET A 77 2.24 12.69 4.21
C MET A 77 0.94 12.32 4.92
N SER A 78 1.00 11.60 6.05
CA SER A 78 -0.18 11.21 6.83
C SER A 78 -0.99 12.42 7.29
N LYS A 79 -0.31 13.49 7.74
CA LYS A 79 -0.97 14.76 8.08
C LYS A 79 -1.61 15.42 6.85
N THR A 80 -0.93 15.41 5.72
CA THR A 80 -1.46 15.98 4.47
C THR A 80 -2.70 15.24 4.01
N LEU A 81 -2.71 13.91 4.10
CA LEU A 81 -3.88 13.09 3.80
C LEU A 81 -5.05 13.44 4.73
N ALA A 82 -4.79 13.55 6.04
CA ALA A 82 -5.81 13.94 7.01
C ALA A 82 -6.37 15.36 6.75
N ASP A 83 -5.49 16.34 6.48
CA ASP A 83 -5.88 17.72 6.17
C ASP A 83 -6.71 17.82 4.87
N LYS A 84 -6.55 16.87 3.94
CA LYS A 84 -7.34 16.73 2.71
C LYS A 84 -8.59 15.84 2.86
N GLY A 85 -8.85 15.32 4.07
CA GLY A 85 -10.00 14.45 4.32
C GLY A 85 -9.88 13.05 3.73
N VAL A 86 -8.65 12.58 3.46
CA VAL A 86 -8.41 11.22 2.97
C VAL A 86 -8.29 10.27 4.15
N ALA A 87 -9.08 9.19 4.14
CA ALA A 87 -9.07 8.17 5.18
C ALA A 87 -7.71 7.44 5.23
N PRO A 88 -7.25 7.01 6.43
CA PRO A 88 -6.04 6.22 6.56
C PRO A 88 -6.20 4.86 5.86
N VAL A 89 -5.06 4.29 5.44
CA VAL A 89 -5.03 3.02 4.70
C VAL A 89 -5.71 1.86 5.45
N SER A 90 -5.64 1.84 6.79
CA SER A 90 -6.34 0.85 7.62
C SER A 90 -7.86 0.90 7.45
N GLU A 91 -8.43 2.10 7.36
CA GLU A 91 -9.85 2.33 7.18
C GLU A 91 -10.27 2.01 5.74
N LEU A 92 -9.50 2.45 4.76
CA LEU A 92 -9.72 2.10 3.35
C LEU A 92 -9.73 0.59 3.14
N ARG A 93 -8.77 -0.14 3.74
CA ARG A 93 -8.73 -1.61 3.69
C ARG A 93 -9.99 -2.22 4.29
N LYS A 94 -10.45 -1.70 5.43
CA LYS A 94 -11.66 -2.19 6.10
C LYS A 94 -12.89 -1.98 5.22
N ILE A 95 -13.05 -0.80 4.62
CA ILE A 95 -14.14 -0.50 3.69
C ILE A 95 -14.11 -1.48 2.50
N CYS A 96 -12.94 -1.75 1.92
CA CYS A 96 -12.84 -2.72 0.83
C CYS A 96 -13.35 -4.12 1.24
N ILE A 97 -13.00 -4.57 2.45
CA ILE A 97 -13.47 -5.86 2.97
C ILE A 97 -14.98 -5.86 3.19
N GLU A 98 -15.53 -4.78 3.77
CA GLU A 98 -16.97 -4.62 4.03
C GLU A 98 -17.79 -4.56 2.73
N GLU A 99 -17.25 -3.96 1.67
CA GLU A 99 -17.84 -3.91 0.33
C GLU A 99 -17.66 -5.24 -0.46
N GLY A 100 -17.09 -6.27 0.16
CA GLY A 100 -16.99 -7.62 -0.41
C GLY A 100 -15.75 -7.88 -1.26
N ALA A 101 -14.69 -7.08 -1.12
CA ALA A 101 -13.42 -7.37 -1.77
C ALA A 101 -12.84 -8.71 -1.25
N ARG A 102 -12.52 -9.61 -2.18
CA ARG A 102 -11.85 -10.88 -1.85
C ARG A 102 -10.35 -10.68 -1.80
N LEU A 103 -9.78 -10.82 -0.62
CA LEU A 103 -8.34 -10.70 -0.40
C LEU A 103 -7.67 -12.07 -0.54
N ILE A 104 -6.73 -12.19 -1.48
CA ILE A 104 -5.98 -13.42 -1.74
C ILE A 104 -4.51 -13.15 -1.44
N ALA A 105 -3.92 -13.95 -0.55
CA ALA A 105 -2.51 -13.85 -0.19
C ALA A 105 -1.66 -14.73 -1.09
N CYS A 106 -0.53 -14.21 -1.59
CA CYS A 106 0.40 -15.02 -2.38
C CYS A 106 1.12 -16.04 -1.49
N GLN A 107 0.83 -17.32 -1.67
CA GLN A 107 1.39 -18.41 -0.89
C GLN A 107 2.92 -18.45 -1.00
N MET A 108 3.47 -18.35 -2.22
CA MET A 108 4.93 -18.42 -2.43
C MET A 108 5.67 -17.34 -1.65
N THR A 109 5.11 -16.13 -1.55
CA THR A 109 5.76 -15.05 -0.82
C THR A 109 5.66 -15.23 0.68
N PHE A 110 4.52 -15.71 1.17
CA PHE A 110 4.36 -16.08 2.56
C PHE A 110 5.38 -17.14 2.99
N ASP A 111 5.50 -18.21 2.20
CA ASP A 111 6.46 -19.30 2.44
C ASP A 111 7.91 -18.80 2.33
N LEU A 112 8.21 -17.92 1.36
CA LEU A 112 9.54 -17.35 1.15
C LEU A 112 10.05 -16.57 2.37
N PHE A 113 9.19 -15.78 3.01
CA PHE A 113 9.56 -14.98 4.17
C PHE A 113 9.34 -15.69 5.51
N GLY A 114 8.74 -16.89 5.50
CA GLY A 114 8.51 -17.69 6.71
C GLY A 114 7.65 -16.98 7.76
N TRP A 115 6.76 -16.09 7.33
CA TRP A 115 5.92 -15.36 8.27
C TRP A 115 4.89 -16.28 8.93
N PRO A 116 4.49 -16.07 10.19
CA PRO A 116 3.41 -16.83 10.78
C PRO A 116 2.06 -16.32 10.25
N LYS A 117 1.11 -17.23 9.99
CA LYS A 117 -0.25 -16.83 9.54
C LYS A 117 -0.95 -15.90 10.53
N SER A 118 -0.58 -15.96 11.81
CA SER A 118 -1.11 -15.09 12.87
C SER A 118 -0.83 -13.60 12.66
N ASP A 119 0.19 -13.26 11.87
CA ASP A 119 0.55 -11.86 11.58
C ASP A 119 -0.40 -11.22 10.57
N PHE A 120 -1.23 -12.02 9.90
CA PHE A 120 -2.12 -11.60 8.82
C PHE A 120 -3.56 -11.49 9.29
N ILE A 121 -4.32 -10.61 8.63
CA ILE A 121 -5.74 -10.40 8.91
C ILE A 121 -6.54 -11.69 8.65
N ASP A 122 -7.60 -11.89 9.41
CA ASP A 122 -8.39 -13.13 9.37
C ASP A 122 -9.32 -13.15 8.12
N GLU A 123 -9.51 -11.98 7.50
CA GLU A 123 -10.34 -11.74 6.32
C GLU A 123 -9.68 -12.15 4.98
N ILE A 124 -8.48 -12.75 5.02
CA ILE A 124 -7.87 -13.37 3.85
C ILE A 124 -8.71 -14.59 3.43
N SER A 125 -9.28 -14.52 2.23
CA SER A 125 -10.14 -15.58 1.70
C SER A 125 -9.36 -16.82 1.28
N GLU A 126 -8.15 -16.64 0.74
CA GLU A 126 -7.35 -17.74 0.20
C GLU A 126 -5.84 -17.43 0.23
N TRP A 127 -5.04 -18.48 0.40
CA TRP A 127 -3.59 -18.47 0.19
C TRP A 127 -3.30 -19.18 -1.12
N ALA A 128 -2.96 -18.44 -2.17
CA ALA A 128 -2.91 -18.98 -3.52
C ALA A 128 -1.61 -18.64 -4.26
N GLY A 129 -1.26 -19.49 -5.22
CA GLY A 129 -0.12 -19.28 -6.11
C GLY A 129 -0.47 -18.49 -7.38
N ALA A 130 0.54 -18.26 -8.21
CA ALA A 130 0.39 -17.52 -9.47
C ALA A 130 -0.61 -18.17 -10.44
N ALA A 131 -0.76 -19.50 -10.43
CA ALA A 131 -1.71 -20.20 -11.31
C ALA A 131 -3.17 -19.80 -11.00
N THR A 132 -3.54 -19.72 -9.71
CA THR A 132 -4.86 -19.27 -9.27
C THR A 132 -5.11 -17.81 -9.64
N TYR A 133 -4.10 -16.94 -9.47
CA TYR A 133 -4.17 -15.55 -9.92
C TYR A 133 -4.50 -15.46 -11.41
N LEU A 134 -3.72 -16.16 -12.24
CA LEU A 134 -3.89 -16.10 -13.70
C LEU A 134 -5.27 -16.60 -14.14
N ALA A 135 -5.80 -17.63 -13.50
CA ALA A 135 -7.16 -18.13 -13.77
C ALA A 135 -8.24 -17.10 -13.43
N ILE A 136 -8.09 -16.35 -12.34
CA ILE A 136 -9.01 -15.26 -11.95
C ILE A 136 -8.85 -14.06 -12.89
N ALA A 137 -7.60 -13.66 -13.17
CA ALA A 137 -7.27 -12.52 -14.01
C ALA A 137 -7.76 -12.69 -15.45
N GLN A 138 -7.66 -13.90 -16.01
CA GLN A 138 -8.18 -14.22 -17.35
C GLN A 138 -9.69 -14.00 -17.48
N ASN A 139 -10.44 -14.16 -16.39
CA ASN A 139 -11.89 -13.98 -16.36
C ASN A 139 -12.31 -12.59 -15.83
N SER A 140 -11.35 -11.71 -15.54
CA SER A 140 -11.61 -10.37 -15.00
C SER A 140 -11.73 -9.36 -16.14
N LYS A 141 -12.71 -8.44 -16.05
CA LYS A 141 -12.89 -7.37 -17.04
C LYS A 141 -11.74 -6.35 -17.03
N VAL A 142 -11.16 -6.13 -15.84
CA VAL A 142 -10.05 -5.21 -15.60
C VAL A 142 -9.08 -5.89 -14.65
N ASN A 143 -7.78 -5.83 -14.97
CA ASN A 143 -6.73 -6.34 -14.12
C ASN A 143 -5.65 -5.27 -13.94
N LEU A 144 -5.21 -5.05 -12.70
CA LEU A 144 -4.23 -4.03 -12.32
C LEU A 144 -3.05 -4.68 -11.61
N PHE A 145 -1.84 -4.25 -11.97
CA PHE A 145 -0.59 -4.60 -11.28
C PHE A 145 0.01 -3.29 -10.75
N MET A 146 0.14 -3.19 -9.43
CA MET A 146 0.51 -1.95 -8.71
C MET A 146 1.62 -2.22 -7.71
#